data_AF-A0A813F868-F1
#
_entry.id   AF-A0A813F868-F1
#
_cell.length_a   1.000
_cell.length_b   1.000
_cell.length_c   1.000
_cell.angle_alpha   90.00
_cell.angle_beta   90.00
_cell.angle_gamma   90.00
#
_symmetry.space_group_name_H-M   'P 1'
#
loop_
_entity.id
_entity.type
_entity.pdbx_description
1 polymer ?
#
loop_
_entity_poly.entity_id
_entity_poly.type
_entity_poly.pdbx_seq_one_letter_code
_entity_poly.pdbx_strand_id
1 'polypeptide(L)'
;VQRLTGMMDEEWFFKTHIVIESEAAQAVIAAKAMSEAENEDELLEHLTSLEEGLWRVARGCLPIMYERQEDGTPKCSEHIFYHTLRPLIGSGSLPFEGDGEPETFKLCGPSGAMSSLLPCIDAVLGIETSSEKLRAQLTIF
;
A
#
# COMPACT_ATOMS: atom_id res chain seq x y z
N VAL A 1 9.61 13.43 -1.90
CA VAL A 1 8.77 12.85 -2.97
C VAL A 1 9.03 13.64 -4.24
N GLN A 2 9.53 13.02 -5.30
CA GLN A 2 9.58 13.66 -6.62
C GLN A 2 8.18 13.65 -7.23
N ARG A 3 7.78 14.74 -7.90
CA ARG A 3 6.44 14.87 -8.51
C ARG A 3 6.56 14.81 -10.04
N LEU A 4 5.66 14.10 -10.68
CA LEU A 4 5.47 13.99 -12.13
C LEU A 4 4.70 15.18 -12.69
N THR A 5 3.64 15.60 -11.99
CA THR A 5 2.71 16.67 -12.41
C THR A 5 2.98 18.00 -11.73
N GLY A 6 3.72 17.98 -10.61
CA GLY A 6 3.94 19.14 -9.74
C GLY A 6 2.76 19.47 -8.82
N MET A 7 1.62 18.80 -8.96
CA MET A 7 0.38 19.07 -8.22
C MET A 7 0.47 18.63 -6.75
N MET A 8 -0.29 19.31 -5.89
CA MET A 8 -0.39 18.94 -4.48
C MET A 8 -1.11 17.59 -4.30
N ASP A 9 -2.11 17.31 -5.12
CA ASP A 9 -2.88 16.05 -5.11
C ASP A 9 -1.97 14.82 -5.24
N GLU A 10 -1.00 14.90 -6.15
CA GLU A 10 0.00 13.86 -6.35
C GLU A 10 0.86 13.65 -5.11
N GLU A 11 1.34 14.75 -4.52
CA GLU A 11 2.14 14.67 -3.30
C GLU A 11 1.33 14.09 -2.14
N TRP A 12 0.06 14.50 -1.99
CA TRP A 12 -0.82 13.97 -0.96
C TRP A 12 -1.06 12.48 -1.15
N PHE A 13 -1.33 12.05 -2.40
CA PHE A 13 -1.52 10.64 -2.74
C PHE A 13 -0.32 9.77 -2.33
N PHE A 14 0.90 10.17 -2.70
CA PHE A 14 2.10 9.40 -2.36
C PHE A 14 2.47 9.48 -0.88
N LYS A 15 2.41 10.66 -0.27
CA LYS A 15 2.75 10.82 1.16
C LYS A 15 1.80 10.05 2.06
N THR A 16 0.53 9.97 1.72
CA THR A 16 -0.44 9.23 2.54
C THR A 16 -0.09 7.73 2.59
N HIS A 17 0.35 7.14 1.48
CA HIS A 17 0.83 5.75 1.49
C HIS A 17 2.08 5.59 2.36
N ILE A 18 3.03 6.53 2.31
CA ILE A 18 4.21 6.50 3.20
C ILE A 18 3.80 6.56 4.68
N VAL A 19 2.82 7.40 5.02
CA VAL A 19 2.30 7.49 6.40
C VAL A 19 1.63 6.18 6.81
N ILE A 20 0.82 5.57 5.94
CA ILE A 20 0.18 4.27 6.21
C ILE A 20 1.24 3.20 6.50
N GLU A 21 2.28 3.09 5.68
CA GLU A 21 3.38 2.14 5.89
C GLU A 21 4.16 2.42 7.19
N SER A 22 4.43 3.69 7.48
CA SER A 22 5.14 4.08 8.71
C SER A 22 4.35 3.74 9.97
N GLU A 23 3.04 3.99 9.96
CA GLU A 23 2.16 3.74 11.11
C GLU A 23 1.87 2.24 11.27
N ALA A 24 1.92 1.49 10.17
CA ALA A 24 1.82 0.04 10.19
C ALA A 24 3.09 -0.67 10.72
N ALA A 25 4.20 0.05 10.93
CA ALA A 25 5.45 -0.55 11.40
C ALA A 25 5.28 -1.32 12.72
N GLN A 26 4.46 -0.82 13.65
CA GLN A 26 4.17 -1.52 14.90
C GLN A 26 3.48 -2.87 14.65
N ALA A 27 2.52 -2.92 13.72
CA ALA A 27 1.83 -4.14 13.37
C ALA A 27 2.78 -5.18 12.76
N VAL A 28 3.71 -4.75 11.91
CA VAL A 28 4.72 -5.65 11.31
C VAL A 28 5.72 -6.17 12.37
N ILE A 29 6.15 -5.32 13.30
CA ILE A 29 7.04 -5.72 14.40
C ILE A 29 6.33 -6.76 15.29
N ALA A 30 5.08 -6.52 15.64
CA ALA A 30 4.27 -7.44 16.42
C ALA A 30 4.08 -8.78 15.68
N ALA A 31 3.76 -8.72 14.38
CA ALA A 31 3.58 -9.90 13.53
C ALA A 31 4.86 -10.77 13.48
N LYS A 32 6.04 -10.15 13.41
CA LYS A 32 7.31 -10.88 13.52
C LYS A 32 7.48 -11.52 14.90
N ALA A 33 7.24 -10.75 15.97
CA ALA A 33 7.40 -11.23 17.34
C ALA A 33 6.47 -12.42 17.66
N MET A 34 5.26 -12.42 17.11
CA MET A 34 4.34 -13.58 17.22
C MET A 34 4.94 -14.88 16.70
N SER A 35 5.78 -14.82 15.64
CA SER A 35 6.46 -16.02 15.11
C SER A 35 7.60 -16.52 15.98
N GLU A 36 8.05 -15.70 16.93
CA GLU A 36 9.19 -15.97 17.83
C GLU A 36 8.71 -16.25 19.28
N ALA A 37 7.41 -16.11 19.57
CA ALA A 37 6.85 -16.28 20.90
C ALA A 37 7.05 -17.70 21.45
N GLU A 38 7.53 -17.80 22.70
CA GLU A 38 7.85 -19.09 23.33
C GLU A 38 6.68 -19.66 24.15
N ASN A 39 5.69 -18.83 24.47
CA ASN A 39 4.54 -19.19 25.31
C ASN A 39 3.27 -18.39 24.95
N GLU A 40 2.14 -18.80 25.51
CA GLU A 40 0.83 -18.21 25.22
C GLU A 40 0.69 -16.76 25.71
N ASP A 41 1.30 -16.41 26.85
CA ASP A 41 1.24 -15.04 27.40
C ASP A 41 1.98 -14.05 26.48
N GLU A 42 3.18 -14.41 26.03
CA GLU A 42 3.97 -13.62 25.08
C GLU A 42 3.25 -13.47 23.72
N LEU A 43 2.65 -14.56 23.22
CA LEU A 43 1.85 -14.51 22.00
C LEU A 43 0.66 -13.56 22.15
N LEU A 44 -0.03 -13.58 23.30
CA LEU A 44 -1.16 -12.71 23.58
C LEU A 44 -0.75 -11.23 23.65
N GLU A 45 0.40 -10.92 24.25
CA GLU A 45 0.95 -9.56 24.25
C GLU A 45 1.23 -9.06 22.83
N HIS A 46 1.83 -9.90 21.98
CA HIS A 46 2.11 -9.54 20.59
C HIS A 46 0.84 -9.39 19.75
N LEU A 47 -0.17 -10.26 19.95
CA LEU A 47 -1.48 -10.11 19.32
C LEU A 47 -2.17 -8.80 19.71
N THR A 48 -2.05 -8.39 20.97
CA THR A 48 -2.58 -7.11 21.45
C THR A 48 -1.87 -5.94 20.77
N SER A 49 -0.54 -5.99 20.67
CA SER A 49 0.24 -4.96 19.97
C SER A 49 -0.07 -4.91 18.46
N LEU A 50 -0.33 -6.06 17.85
CA LEU A 50 -0.78 -6.17 16.46
C LEU A 50 -2.13 -5.48 16.27
N GLU A 51 -3.11 -5.77 17.13
CA GLU A 51 -4.44 -5.16 17.11
C GLU A 51 -4.34 -3.63 17.23
N GLU A 52 -3.55 -3.13 18.19
CA GLU A 52 -3.33 -1.69 18.36
C GLU A 52 -2.71 -1.04 17.12
N GLY A 53 -1.70 -1.68 16.53
CA GLY A 53 -1.06 -1.19 15.30
C GLY A 53 -2.04 -1.12 14.13
N LEU A 54 -2.80 -2.18 13.90
CA LEU A 54 -3.83 -2.23 12.85
C LEU A 54 -4.96 -1.22 13.11
N TRP A 55 -5.35 -1.03 14.36
CA TRP A 55 -6.34 -0.02 14.74
C TRP A 55 -5.85 1.38 14.39
N ARG A 56 -4.59 1.73 14.68
CA ARG A 56 -4.01 3.03 14.33
C ARG A 56 -4.00 3.26 12.82
N VAL A 57 -3.61 2.25 12.04
CA VAL A 57 -3.68 2.33 10.58
C VAL A 57 -5.12 2.57 10.11
N ALA A 58 -6.06 1.74 10.56
CA ALA A 58 -7.44 1.78 10.08
C ALA A 58 -8.21 3.04 10.51
N ARG A 59 -7.98 3.51 11.74
CA ARG A 59 -8.74 4.62 12.35
C ARG A 59 -8.00 5.95 12.32
N GLY A 60 -6.68 5.94 12.39
CA GLY A 60 -5.84 7.14 12.37
C GLY A 60 -5.41 7.51 10.95
N CYS A 61 -4.92 6.53 10.18
CA CYS A 61 -4.21 6.83 8.94
C CYS A 61 -5.10 6.81 7.69
N LEU A 62 -5.95 5.79 7.54
CA LEU A 62 -6.82 5.70 6.36
C LEU A 62 -7.73 6.93 6.15
N PRO A 63 -8.27 7.59 7.20
CA PRO A 63 -9.03 8.82 7.02
C PRO A 63 -8.22 9.98 6.43
N ILE A 64 -6.90 9.99 6.59
CA ILE A 64 -6.00 11.04 6.04
C ILE A 64 -6.10 11.10 4.51
N MET A 65 -6.41 9.97 3.86
CA MET A 65 -6.63 9.92 2.40
C MET A 65 -7.76 10.85 1.93
N TYR A 66 -8.72 11.14 2.81
CA TYR A 66 -9.92 11.94 2.53
C TYR A 66 -9.87 13.33 3.15
N GLU A 67 -8.70 13.77 3.64
CA GLU A 67 -8.54 15.10 4.20
C GLU A 67 -8.85 16.20 3.18
N ARG A 68 -9.34 17.31 3.73
CA ARG A 68 -9.70 18.52 2.99
C ARG A 68 -8.82 19.69 3.41
N GLN A 69 -8.68 20.65 2.51
CA GLN A 69 -8.08 21.95 2.76
C GLN A 69 -9.05 22.83 3.56
N GLU A 70 -8.59 24.01 4.00
CA GLU A 70 -9.41 24.96 4.78
C GLU A 70 -10.65 25.44 4.01
N ASP A 71 -10.57 25.53 2.68
CA ASP A 71 -11.67 25.91 1.79
C ASP A 71 -12.65 24.76 1.49
N GLY A 72 -12.45 23.58 2.09
CA GLY A 72 -13.28 22.40 1.92
C GLY A 72 -12.97 21.57 0.67
N THR A 73 -11.98 21.94 -0.15
CA THR A 73 -11.55 21.12 -1.28
C THR A 73 -10.76 19.90 -0.81
N PRO A 74 -10.89 18.72 -1.46
CA PRO A 74 -10.04 17.56 -1.14
C PRO A 74 -8.56 17.89 -1.33
N LYS A 75 -7.68 17.40 -0.45
CA LYS A 75 -6.23 17.48 -0.64
C LYS A 75 -5.74 16.59 -1.78
N CYS A 76 -6.53 15.57 -2.13
CA CYS A 76 -6.39 14.77 -3.33
C CYS A 76 -7.77 14.60 -3.95
N SER A 77 -8.05 15.31 -5.05
CA SER A 77 -9.30 15.21 -5.78
C SER A 77 -9.37 13.89 -6.56
N GLU A 78 -10.51 13.21 -6.49
CA GLU A 78 -10.75 11.97 -7.23
C GLU A 78 -10.68 12.22 -8.75
N HIS A 79 -11.16 13.38 -9.21
CA HIS A 79 -11.11 13.77 -10.61
C HIS A 79 -9.65 13.96 -11.09
N ILE A 80 -8.83 14.68 -10.31
CA ILE A 80 -7.41 14.89 -10.62
C ILE A 80 -6.66 13.55 -10.58
N PHE A 81 -6.90 12.74 -9.55
CA PHE A 81 -6.34 11.40 -9.46
C PHE A 81 -6.66 10.57 -10.71
N TYR A 82 -7.93 10.48 -11.09
CA TYR A 82 -8.36 9.60 -12.17
C TYR A 82 -7.93 10.07 -13.56
N HIS A 83 -8.05 11.37 -13.85
CA HIS A 83 -7.82 11.90 -15.19
C HIS A 83 -6.39 12.41 -15.43
N THR A 84 -5.65 12.75 -14.38
CA THR A 84 -4.30 13.32 -14.50
C THR A 84 -3.23 12.38 -13.99
N LEU A 85 -3.35 11.87 -12.76
CA LEU A 85 -2.29 11.05 -12.15
C LEU A 85 -2.31 9.60 -12.63
N ARG A 86 -3.48 8.95 -12.58
CA ARG A 86 -3.65 7.51 -12.90
C ARG A 86 -3.11 7.10 -14.27
N PRO A 87 -3.25 7.90 -15.36
CA PRO A 87 -2.64 7.57 -16.64
C PRO A 87 -1.10 7.51 -16.61
N LEU A 88 -0.46 8.29 -15.74
CA LEU A 88 1.00 8.35 -15.61
C LEU A 88 1.57 7.20 -14.80
N ILE A 89 0.76 6.60 -13.93
CA ILE A 89 1.15 5.52 -13.02
C ILE A 89 0.47 4.18 -13.35
N GLY A 90 -0.10 4.07 -14.56
CA GLY A 90 -0.79 2.87 -15.02
C GLY A 90 0.16 1.78 -15.52
N SER A 91 -0.38 0.56 -15.65
CA SER A 91 0.31 -0.54 -16.33
C SER A 91 0.37 -0.29 -17.84
N GLY A 92 1.44 -0.74 -18.48
CA GLY A 92 1.67 -0.53 -19.91
C GLY A 92 2.50 -1.63 -20.55
N SER A 93 2.43 -1.69 -21.89
CA SER A 93 3.35 -2.48 -22.70
C SER A 93 4.38 -1.53 -23.29
N LEU A 94 5.65 -1.72 -22.94
CA LEU A 94 6.73 -0.81 -23.31
C LEU A 94 7.80 -1.57 -24.10
N PRO A 95 8.20 -1.10 -25.29
CA PRO A 95 9.37 -1.61 -25.98
C PRO A 95 10.63 -1.15 -25.25
N PHE A 96 11.53 -2.09 -24.95
CA PHE A 96 12.85 -1.79 -24.42
C PHE A 96 13.86 -1.96 -25.55
N GLU A 97 14.46 -0.86 -25.98
CA GLU A 97 15.50 -0.86 -27.00
C GLU A 97 16.86 -1.11 -26.35
N GLY A 98 17.58 -2.10 -26.86
CA GLY A 98 18.98 -2.39 -26.53
C GLY A 98 19.81 -2.50 -27.81
N ASP A 99 20.93 -3.22 -27.77
CA ASP A 99 21.75 -3.46 -28.97
C ASP A 99 21.10 -4.44 -29.98
N GLY A 100 19.96 -5.02 -29.65
CA GLY A 100 19.21 -5.98 -30.48
C GLY A 100 17.79 -5.50 -30.85
N GLU A 101 16.99 -6.41 -31.42
CA GLU A 101 15.60 -6.11 -31.78
C GLU A 101 14.78 -5.70 -30.54
N PRO A 102 13.93 -4.65 -30.63
CA PRO A 102 13.16 -4.18 -29.48
C PRO A 102 12.22 -5.25 -28.95
N GLU A 103 12.40 -5.64 -27.70
CA GLU A 103 11.47 -6.54 -27.00
C GLU A 103 10.43 -5.72 -26.25
N THR A 104 9.15 -6.08 -26.41
CA THR A 104 8.05 -5.42 -25.70
C THR A 104 7.72 -6.16 -24.42
N PHE A 105 7.82 -5.48 -23.29
CA PHE A 105 7.49 -6.01 -21.98
C PHE A 105 6.19 -5.40 -21.46
N LYS A 106 5.34 -6.25 -20.88
CA LYS A 106 4.16 -5.79 -20.14
C LYS A 106 4.54 -5.57 -18.69
N LEU A 107 4.49 -4.33 -18.23
CA LEU A 107 4.83 -3.92 -16.88
C LEU A 107 3.61 -3.42 -16.13
N CYS A 108 3.49 -3.81 -14.86
CA CYS A 108 2.47 -3.30 -13.97
C CYS A 108 2.89 -1.94 -13.40
N GLY A 109 1.96 -0.98 -13.39
CA GLY A 109 2.17 0.31 -12.73
C GLY A 109 2.13 0.17 -11.20
N PRO A 110 2.60 1.20 -10.45
CA PRO A 110 2.52 1.21 -8.99
C PRO A 110 1.08 1.06 -8.48
N SER A 111 0.91 0.23 -7.47
CA SER A 111 -0.38 -0.05 -6.83
C SER A 111 -0.17 -0.29 -5.34
N GLY A 112 -1.14 0.12 -4.52
CA GLY A 112 -1.16 -0.23 -3.09
C GLY A 112 -1.16 -1.74 -2.84
N ALA A 113 -1.59 -2.54 -3.82
CA ALA A 113 -1.50 -4.01 -3.76
C ALA A 113 -0.07 -4.56 -3.79
N MET A 114 0.94 -3.74 -4.17
CA MET A 114 2.35 -4.11 -4.08
C MET A 114 2.96 -3.82 -2.70
N SER A 115 2.19 -3.25 -1.77
CA SER A 115 2.60 -3.19 -0.37
C SER A 115 2.72 -4.59 0.21
N SER A 116 3.79 -4.86 0.95
CA SER A 116 3.99 -6.10 1.69
C SER A 116 3.20 -6.15 3.00
N LEU A 117 2.55 -5.05 3.41
CA LEU A 117 1.85 -4.97 4.68
C LEU A 117 0.71 -5.99 4.78
N LEU A 118 -0.28 -5.90 3.90
CA LEU A 118 -1.44 -6.81 3.95
C LEU A 118 -1.03 -8.28 3.78
N PRO A 119 -0.18 -8.66 2.80
CA PRO A 119 0.30 -10.04 2.69
C PRO A 119 1.01 -10.55 3.96
N CYS A 120 1.79 -9.71 4.64
CA CYS A 120 2.47 -10.08 5.88
C CYS A 120 1.46 -10.37 7.00
N ILE A 121 0.47 -9.50 7.18
CA ILE A 121 -0.56 -9.63 8.21
C ILE A 121 -1.46 -10.84 7.92
N ASP A 122 -1.88 -11.01 6.66
CA ASP A 122 -2.67 -12.15 6.22
C ASP A 122 -1.94 -13.47 6.50
N ALA A 123 -0.63 -13.54 6.20
CA ALA A 123 0.18 -14.73 6.44
C ALA A 123 0.28 -15.07 7.95
N VAL A 124 0.51 -14.07 8.81
CA VAL A 124 0.64 -14.29 10.25
C VAL A 124 -0.69 -14.67 10.90
N LEU A 125 -1.81 -14.13 10.41
CA LEU A 125 -3.15 -14.45 10.92
C LEU A 125 -3.76 -15.70 10.25
N GLY A 126 -3.09 -16.29 9.25
CA GLY A 126 -3.62 -17.42 8.50
C GLY A 126 -4.86 -17.06 7.67
N ILE A 127 -4.97 -15.82 7.21
CA ILE A 127 -6.08 -15.32 6.38
C ILE A 127 -5.77 -15.61 4.92
N GLU A 128 -6.65 -16.34 4.26
CA GLU A 128 -6.59 -16.53 2.80
C GLU A 128 -7.59 -15.60 2.10
N THR A 129 -7.14 -14.91 1.05
CA THR A 129 -8.04 -14.09 0.25
C THR A 129 -9.07 -14.96 -0.48
N SER A 130 -10.36 -14.67 -0.27
CA SER A 130 -11.46 -15.38 -0.93
C SER A 130 -11.62 -15.01 -2.41
N SER A 131 -10.92 -13.97 -2.86
CA SER A 131 -10.97 -13.50 -4.24
C SER A 131 -9.85 -14.11 -5.07
N GLU A 132 -10.20 -15.06 -5.93
CA GLU A 132 -9.27 -15.68 -6.87
C GLU A 132 -8.58 -14.65 -7.77
N LYS A 133 -9.28 -13.58 -8.14
CA LYS A 133 -8.72 -12.47 -8.92
C LYS A 133 -7.64 -11.70 -8.15
N LEU A 134 -7.87 -11.41 -6.87
CA LEU A 134 -6.87 -10.72 -6.04
C LEU A 134 -5.69 -11.64 -5.74
N ARG A 135 -5.96 -12.93 -5.49
CA ARG A 135 -4.91 -13.94 -5.30
C ARG A 135 -3.98 -14.03 -6.50
N ALA A 136 -4.53 -14.05 -7.71
CA ALA A 136 -3.75 -14.06 -8.95
C ALA A 136 -2.91 -12.78 -9.13
N GLN A 137 -3.39 -11.62 -8.66
CA GLN A 137 -2.63 -10.37 -8.70
C GLN A 137 -1.47 -10.35 -7.70
N LEU A 138 -1.61 -11.01 -6.54
CA LEU A 138 -0.53 -11.11 -5.53
C LEU A 138 0.62 -12.02 -5.98
N THR A 139 0.37 -13.00 -6.86
CA THR A 139 1.41 -13.89 -7.41
C THR A 139 2.16 -13.34 -8.62
N ILE A 140 1.77 -12.16 -9.12
CA ILE A 140 2.42 -11.51 -10.28
C ILE A 140 3.61 -10.63 -9.86
N PHE A 141 3.76 -10.38 -8.56
CA PHE A 141 4.86 -9.64 -7.95
C PHE A 141 5.72 -10.58 -7.12
#